data_AF-A0A8E2JWB8-F1
#
_entry.id   AF-A0A8E2JWB8-F1
#
_cell.length_a   1.000
_cell.length_b   1.000
_cell.length_c   1.000
_cell.angle_alpha   90.00
_cell.angle_beta   90.00
_cell.angle_gamma   90.00
#
_symmetry.space_group_name_H-M   'P 1'
#
loop_
_entity.id
_entity.type
_entity.pdbx_description
1 polymer ?
#
loop_
_entity_poly.entity_id
_entity_poly.type
_entity_poly.pdbx_seq_one_letter_code
_entity_poly.pdbx_strand_id
1 'polypeptide(L)'
;MSQDPITPRLDLATRTIDLTSTVIRGSHLDLVSLVAESSTKAANETIRWLARERISEKAFVYAMQLGRNIAQPNANGLSVLEKLEQTSSRLYGLDLIMPGALGRTILYDERLRWIGTTEAVILKYHPPAYTVEALCDLFASTNLKENDPRIPAVKARLRSVISKAVDSIHLHTVNMGQGTKSLPARIEELPKHYMADFSLTGAIRTLQAMADSNILVQMNCCIIDLLDWIFHHWTGKLVLSVNNEIAFDEQLGDSEFKLIVLIENPLQ
;
A
#
# COMPACT_ATOMS: atom_id res chain seq x y z
N MET A 1 11.22 69.21 6.51
CA MET A 1 12.02 68.41 5.56
C MET A 1 12.67 67.31 6.39
N SER A 2 12.00 66.22 6.78
CA SER A 2 11.59 65.04 6.00
C SER A 2 12.66 64.55 5.01
N GLN A 3 13.43 63.52 5.40
CA GLN A 3 13.42 62.20 4.76
C GLN A 3 14.39 61.23 5.47
N ASP A 4 13.77 60.25 6.13
CA ASP A 4 14.07 58.84 6.39
C ASP A 4 15.52 58.28 6.53
N PRO A 5 15.77 57.45 7.57
CA PRO A 5 16.87 56.50 7.58
C PRO A 5 16.54 55.26 6.74
N ILE A 6 17.42 54.94 5.77
CA ILE A 6 17.38 53.69 5.01
C ILE A 6 17.81 52.55 5.94
N THR A 7 16.83 51.89 6.56
CA THR A 7 17.01 50.52 7.10
C THR A 7 17.37 49.58 5.95
N PRO A 8 18.48 48.82 6.01
CA PRO A 8 18.67 47.69 5.11
C PRO A 8 17.67 46.60 5.49
N ARG A 9 16.51 46.62 4.83
CA ARG A 9 15.66 45.45 4.63
C ARG A 9 16.44 44.47 3.77
N LEU A 10 17.15 43.52 4.37
CA LEU A 10 17.54 42.24 3.77
C LEU A 10 18.40 41.50 4.78
N ASP A 11 17.78 40.67 5.62
CA ASP A 11 18.29 39.31 5.83
C ASP A 11 17.25 38.36 6.45
N LEU A 12 16.05 38.33 5.85
CA LEU A 12 15.06 37.29 6.13
C LEU A 12 15.28 36.02 5.27
N ALA A 13 16.17 36.09 4.28
CA ALA A 13 16.52 34.96 3.41
C ALA A 13 17.54 34.01 4.06
N THR A 14 18.47 34.51 4.87
CA THR A 14 19.45 33.69 5.62
C THR A 14 18.89 33.01 6.87
N ARG A 15 17.69 33.39 7.32
CA ARG A 15 16.92 32.65 8.33
C ARG A 15 15.94 31.63 7.76
N THR A 16 15.93 31.44 6.44
CA THR A 16 15.52 30.16 5.87
C THR A 16 16.64 29.19 6.23
N ILE A 17 16.57 28.75 7.48
CA ILE A 17 17.30 27.63 8.04
C ILE A 17 17.42 26.61 6.92
N ASP A 18 18.65 26.20 6.68
CA ASP A 18 19.02 25.14 5.78
C ASP A 18 18.46 23.81 6.31
N LEU A 19 17.14 23.72 6.41
CA LEU A 19 16.36 22.55 6.78
C LEU A 19 16.57 21.48 5.71
N THR A 20 16.82 21.88 4.47
CA THR A 20 17.24 21.00 3.38
C THR A 20 18.59 20.33 3.64
N SER A 21 19.63 21.02 4.12
CA SER A 21 20.91 20.36 4.43
C SER A 21 20.95 19.70 5.81
N THR A 22 20.16 20.20 6.77
CA THR A 22 20.11 19.61 8.12
C THR A 22 19.35 18.29 8.14
N VAL A 23 18.40 18.08 7.21
CA VAL A 23 17.75 16.78 6.98
C VAL A 23 18.76 15.74 6.48
N ILE A 24 19.76 16.14 5.67
CA ILE A 24 20.72 15.23 5.02
C ILE A 24 21.74 14.60 5.99
N ARG A 25 21.88 15.08 7.24
CA ARG A 25 22.96 14.65 8.16
C ARG A 25 22.50 14.03 9.49
N GLY A 26 21.28 13.49 9.54
CA GLY A 26 20.79 12.71 10.68
C GLY A 26 20.92 11.20 10.47
N SER A 27 21.81 10.55 11.22
CA SER A 27 22.01 9.10 11.22
C SER A 27 20.81 8.31 11.75
N HIS A 28 19.90 7.91 10.86
CA HIS A 28 19.07 6.67 10.85
C HIS A 28 17.99 6.86 9.75
N LEU A 29 18.14 6.20 8.59
CA LEU A 29 17.19 6.21 7.45
C LEU A 29 16.42 7.53 7.26
N ASP A 30 17.07 8.46 6.58
CA ASP A 30 16.50 9.74 6.17
C ASP A 30 15.23 9.51 5.32
N LEU A 31 14.21 10.37 5.43
CA LEU A 31 13.02 10.30 4.57
C LEU A 31 13.41 10.36 3.09
N VAL A 32 14.53 11.01 2.81
CA VAL A 32 15.22 10.95 1.53
C VAL A 32 15.58 9.51 1.19
N SER A 33 16.21 8.70 2.05
CA SER A 33 16.52 7.29 1.74
C SER A 33 15.29 6.38 1.51
N LEU A 34 14.15 6.72 2.11
CA LEU A 34 12.88 6.03 1.88
C LEU A 34 12.25 6.42 0.53
N VAL A 35 12.56 7.63 0.02
CA VAL A 35 12.00 8.20 -1.22
C VAL A 35 13.06 8.32 -2.35
N ALA A 36 14.34 8.04 -2.07
CA ALA A 36 15.52 8.41 -2.88
C ALA A 36 15.62 7.64 -4.19
N GLU A 37 15.02 6.45 -4.26
CA GLU A 37 14.92 5.72 -5.52
C GLU A 37 13.99 6.47 -6.52
N SER A 38 13.18 7.44 -6.06
CA SER A 38 12.14 8.13 -6.85
C SER A 38 12.38 9.61 -7.18
N SER A 39 13.63 10.11 -7.09
CA SER A 39 14.06 11.51 -7.35
C SER A 39 13.84 12.53 -6.21
N THR A 40 14.68 13.57 -6.17
CA THR A 40 14.57 14.71 -5.22
C THR A 40 13.21 15.43 -5.29
N LYS A 41 12.54 15.35 -6.45
CA LYS A 41 11.19 15.91 -6.63
C LYS A 41 10.14 15.14 -5.83
N ALA A 42 10.17 13.80 -5.83
CA ALA A 42 9.23 12.98 -5.08
C ALA A 42 9.42 13.14 -3.56
N ALA A 43 10.66 13.28 -3.10
CA ALA A 43 10.96 13.58 -1.70
C ALA A 43 10.35 14.93 -1.26
N ASN A 44 10.54 15.98 -2.06
CA ASN A 44 9.96 17.29 -1.80
C ASN A 44 8.42 17.27 -1.83
N GLU A 45 7.82 16.55 -2.77
CA GLU A 45 6.36 16.37 -2.83
C GLU A 45 5.82 15.65 -1.59
N THR A 46 6.52 14.62 -1.12
CA THR A 46 6.16 13.86 0.09
C THR A 46 6.24 14.75 1.34
N ILE A 47 7.32 15.51 1.52
CA ILE A 47 7.47 16.43 2.67
C ILE A 47 6.37 17.48 2.69
N ARG A 48 6.06 18.09 1.53
CA ARG A 48 4.98 19.06 1.42
C ARG A 48 3.61 18.44 1.72
N TRP A 49 3.38 17.21 1.28
CA TRP A 49 2.16 16.46 1.59
C TRP A 49 2.04 16.19 3.10
N LEU A 50 3.12 15.75 3.75
CA LEU A 50 3.15 15.53 5.20
C LEU A 50 2.82 16.80 5.98
N ALA A 51 3.40 17.94 5.59
CA ALA A 51 3.11 19.23 6.19
C ALA A 51 1.64 19.63 6.01
N ARG A 52 1.06 19.40 4.83
CA ARG A 52 -0.35 19.69 4.52
C ARG A 52 -1.31 18.84 5.35
N GLU A 53 -1.07 17.53 5.43
CA GLU A 53 -1.89 16.59 6.19
C GLU A 53 -1.60 16.64 7.71
N ARG A 54 -0.65 17.47 8.15
CA ARG A 54 -0.21 17.60 9.54
C ARG A 54 0.28 16.28 10.15
N ILE A 55 0.92 15.46 9.32
CA ILE A 55 1.52 14.20 9.75
C ILE A 55 2.97 14.45 10.17
N SER A 56 3.33 13.97 11.35
CA SER A 56 4.73 13.95 11.79
C SER A 56 5.55 13.05 10.88
N GLU A 57 6.69 13.55 10.40
CA GLU A 57 7.68 12.77 9.66
C GLU A 57 8.07 11.48 10.41
N LYS A 58 8.29 11.56 11.72
CA LYS A 58 8.60 10.39 12.56
C LYS A 58 7.46 9.37 12.60
N ALA A 59 6.20 9.82 12.55
CA ALA A 59 5.06 8.92 12.49
C ALA A 59 4.96 8.25 11.11
N PHE A 60 5.20 9.03 10.05
CA PHE A 60 5.21 8.53 8.67
C PHE A 60 6.32 7.50 8.43
N VAL A 61 7.57 7.85 8.75
CA VAL A 61 8.72 6.96 8.59
C VAL A 61 8.52 5.67 9.38
N TYR A 62 8.01 5.75 10.62
CA TYR A 62 7.67 4.57 11.41
C TYR A 62 6.62 3.69 10.71
N ALA A 63 5.52 4.27 10.22
CA ALA A 63 4.48 3.51 9.54
C ALA A 63 5.02 2.84 8.27
N MET A 64 5.72 3.60 7.42
CA MET A 64 6.27 3.05 6.18
C MET A 64 7.31 1.97 6.46
N GLN A 65 8.16 2.12 7.49
CA GLN A 65 9.12 1.08 7.90
C GLN A 65 8.44 -0.22 8.28
N LEU A 66 7.31 -0.17 9.00
CA LEU A 66 6.51 -1.35 9.32
C LEU A 66 5.91 -1.99 8.08
N GLY A 67 5.51 -1.18 7.09
CA GLY A 67 4.91 -1.65 5.85
C GLY A 67 5.89 -2.20 4.81
N ARG A 68 7.20 -2.19 5.05
CA ARG A 68 8.18 -2.60 4.03
C ARG A 68 8.15 -4.11 3.81
N ASN A 69 8.04 -4.51 2.54
CA ASN A 69 8.19 -5.90 2.10
C ASN A 69 7.30 -6.90 2.85
N ILE A 70 6.10 -6.49 3.31
CA ILE A 70 5.13 -7.42 3.90
C ILE A 70 4.63 -8.41 2.84
N ALA A 71 4.44 -7.93 1.61
CA ALA A 71 4.05 -8.71 0.45
C ALA A 71 4.69 -8.10 -0.80
N GLN A 72 4.57 -8.81 -1.93
CA GLN A 72 4.98 -8.32 -3.23
C GLN A 72 3.86 -8.58 -4.25
N PRO A 73 3.49 -7.59 -5.07
CA PRO A 73 2.54 -7.84 -6.15
C PRO A 73 3.21 -8.65 -7.26
N ASN A 74 2.46 -9.59 -7.84
CA ASN A 74 2.87 -10.31 -9.06
C ASN A 74 2.48 -9.51 -10.32
N ALA A 75 2.61 -10.09 -11.51
CA ALA A 75 2.23 -9.43 -12.76
C ALA A 75 0.77 -8.94 -12.79
N ASN A 76 -0.16 -9.69 -12.18
CA ASN A 76 -1.56 -9.27 -12.07
C ASN A 76 -1.69 -8.07 -11.12
N GLY A 77 -0.99 -8.08 -9.99
CA GLY A 77 -0.94 -6.94 -9.04
C GLY A 77 -0.31 -5.68 -9.66
N LEU A 78 0.77 -5.84 -10.41
CA LEU A 78 1.50 -4.75 -11.05
C LEU A 78 0.71 -4.07 -12.18
N SER A 79 -0.38 -4.67 -12.68
CA SER A 79 -1.27 -4.02 -13.65
C SER A 79 -1.82 -2.67 -13.16
N VAL A 80 -1.95 -2.49 -11.84
CA VAL A 80 -2.32 -1.21 -11.21
C VAL A 80 -1.29 -0.10 -11.49
N LEU A 81 -0.03 -0.46 -11.76
CA LEU A 81 1.07 0.49 -11.98
C LEU A 81 1.22 0.93 -13.45
N GLU A 82 0.69 0.17 -14.41
CA GLU A 82 0.99 0.34 -15.85
C GLU A 82 0.59 1.71 -16.43
N LYS A 83 -0.27 2.49 -15.75
CA LYS A 83 -0.73 3.81 -16.23
C LYS A 83 -0.41 4.98 -15.29
N LEU A 84 0.42 4.77 -14.26
CA LEU A 84 0.83 5.84 -13.33
C LEU A 84 1.49 7.04 -14.03
N GLU A 85 2.18 6.80 -15.14
CA GLU A 85 2.89 7.84 -15.90
C GLU A 85 1.94 8.80 -16.66
N GLN A 86 0.70 8.36 -16.97
CA GLN A 86 -0.21 9.07 -17.88
C GLN A 86 -0.84 10.34 -17.27
N THR A 87 -0.83 10.51 -15.95
CA THR A 87 -1.47 11.64 -15.25
C THR A 87 -0.51 12.70 -14.73
N SER A 88 0.74 12.74 -15.21
CA SER A 88 1.67 13.84 -14.93
C SER A 88 1.37 15.12 -15.74
N SER A 89 0.09 15.46 -15.92
CA SER A 89 -0.30 16.67 -16.67
C SER A 89 -0.15 17.91 -15.80
N ARG A 90 0.93 18.65 -16.08
CA ARG A 90 1.17 20.03 -15.68
C ARG A 90 -0.09 20.88 -15.88
N LEU A 91 -0.78 21.24 -14.81
CA LEU A 91 -1.81 22.28 -14.84
C LEU A 91 -1.12 23.65 -14.91
N TYR A 92 -0.99 24.18 -16.13
CA TYR A 92 -0.77 25.60 -16.46
C TYR A 92 0.21 26.39 -15.57
N GLY A 93 1.47 25.94 -15.47
CA GLY A 93 2.55 26.76 -14.88
C GLY A 93 2.44 27.00 -13.36
N LEU A 94 1.53 26.31 -12.67
CA LEU A 94 1.45 26.29 -11.22
C LEU A 94 2.02 24.97 -10.69
N ASP A 95 2.94 25.05 -9.73
CA ASP A 95 3.41 23.90 -8.95
C ASP A 95 2.32 23.43 -7.98
N LEU A 96 1.26 22.83 -8.52
CA LEU A 96 0.23 22.20 -7.70
C LEU A 96 0.78 20.90 -7.11
N ILE A 97 0.74 20.80 -5.78
CA ILE A 97 0.89 19.50 -5.09
C ILE A 97 -0.36 18.70 -5.44
N MET A 98 -0.25 17.85 -6.46
CA MET A 98 -1.37 17.04 -6.91
C MET A 98 -1.90 16.20 -5.74
N PRO A 99 -3.23 16.17 -5.51
CA PRO A 99 -3.84 15.18 -4.65
C PRO A 99 -3.34 13.79 -5.07
N GLY A 100 -2.74 13.05 -4.14
CA GLY A 100 -2.15 11.74 -4.41
C GLY A 100 -0.63 11.69 -4.55
N ALA A 101 0.12 12.78 -4.45
CA ALA A 101 1.59 12.72 -4.61
C ALA A 101 2.27 11.58 -3.81
N LEU A 102 1.85 11.37 -2.55
CA LEU A 102 2.30 10.23 -1.74
C LEU A 102 1.88 8.88 -2.33
N GLY A 103 0.61 8.72 -2.73
CA GLY A 103 0.12 7.45 -3.30
C GLY A 103 0.95 7.02 -4.51
N ARG A 104 1.33 7.98 -5.36
CA ARG A 104 2.22 7.74 -6.49
C ARG A 104 3.61 7.27 -6.03
N THR A 105 4.20 7.92 -5.03
CA THR A 105 5.49 7.51 -4.44
C THR A 105 5.42 6.10 -3.87
N ILE A 106 4.36 5.77 -3.13
CA ILE A 106 4.15 4.41 -2.59
C ILE A 106 4.04 3.38 -3.71
N LEU A 107 3.31 3.69 -4.78
CA LEU A 107 3.12 2.81 -5.92
C LEU A 107 4.41 2.57 -6.73
N TYR A 108 5.31 3.55 -6.81
CA TYR A 108 6.61 3.39 -7.47
C TYR A 108 7.65 2.67 -6.60
N ASP A 109 7.59 2.80 -5.27
CA ASP A 109 8.53 2.13 -4.36
C ASP A 109 8.28 0.61 -4.37
N GLU A 110 9.27 -0.18 -4.79
CA GLU A 110 9.23 -1.66 -4.82
C GLU A 110 8.90 -2.29 -3.46
N ARG A 111 9.26 -1.61 -2.37
CA ARG A 111 9.08 -2.13 -1.01
C ARG A 111 7.70 -1.84 -0.44
N LEU A 112 6.97 -0.90 -1.05
CA LEU A 112 5.70 -0.38 -0.55
C LEU A 112 4.55 -0.51 -1.54
N ARG A 113 4.81 -0.75 -2.82
CA ARG A 113 3.79 -0.83 -3.89
C ARG A 113 2.70 -1.86 -3.63
N TRP A 114 3.01 -2.92 -2.87
CA TRP A 114 2.03 -3.92 -2.43
C TRP A 114 0.87 -3.30 -1.64
N ILE A 115 1.08 -2.17 -0.96
CA ILE A 115 0.05 -1.43 -0.23
C ILE A 115 -1.02 -0.96 -1.21
N GLY A 116 -0.60 -0.42 -2.36
CA GLY A 116 -1.51 0.10 -3.37
C GLY A 116 -2.28 -1.00 -4.09
N THR A 117 -1.64 -2.14 -4.37
CA THR A 117 -2.35 -3.28 -4.95
C THR A 117 -3.30 -3.94 -3.95
N THR A 118 -2.90 -4.04 -2.68
CA THR A 118 -3.78 -4.53 -1.59
C THR A 118 -4.97 -3.59 -1.38
N GLU A 119 -4.76 -2.28 -1.40
CA GLU A 119 -5.83 -1.28 -1.34
C GLU A 119 -6.82 -1.47 -2.48
N ALA A 120 -6.33 -1.55 -3.72
CA ALA A 120 -7.17 -1.69 -4.89
C ALA A 120 -7.97 -3.00 -4.89
N VAL A 121 -7.36 -4.12 -4.45
CA VAL A 121 -8.04 -5.41 -4.32
C VAL A 121 -9.12 -5.37 -3.25
N ILE A 122 -8.81 -4.86 -2.05
CA ILE A 122 -9.77 -4.82 -0.94
C ILE A 122 -10.97 -3.93 -1.29
N LEU A 123 -10.73 -2.79 -1.95
CA LEU A 123 -11.78 -1.84 -2.30
C LEU A 123 -12.78 -2.33 -3.33
N LYS A 124 -12.48 -3.40 -4.07
CA LYS A 124 -13.48 -4.07 -4.91
C LYS A 124 -14.67 -4.58 -4.10
N TYR A 125 -14.44 -4.92 -2.83
CA TYR A 125 -15.39 -5.65 -1.99
C TYR A 125 -15.78 -4.90 -0.73
N HIS A 126 -14.91 -4.02 -0.25
CA HIS A 126 -15.04 -3.40 1.07
C HIS A 126 -14.92 -1.88 1.00
N PRO A 127 -15.52 -1.14 1.96
CA PRO A 127 -15.37 0.31 2.02
C PRO A 127 -13.93 0.71 2.44
N PRO A 128 -13.47 1.94 2.15
CA PRO A 128 -12.12 2.40 2.50
C PRO A 128 -11.76 2.25 3.99
N ALA A 129 -12.74 2.38 4.88
CA ALA A 129 -12.53 2.18 6.32
C ALA A 129 -12.00 0.78 6.66
N TYR A 130 -12.45 -0.25 5.95
CA TYR A 130 -11.97 -1.61 6.11
C TYR A 130 -10.50 -1.73 5.69
N THR A 131 -10.12 -1.13 4.55
CA THR A 131 -8.73 -1.10 4.07
C THR A 131 -7.78 -0.47 5.09
N VAL A 132 -8.22 0.63 5.72
CA VAL A 132 -7.43 1.30 6.76
C VAL A 132 -7.17 0.37 7.95
N GLU A 133 -8.20 -0.34 8.43
CA GLU A 133 -8.06 -1.29 9.53
C GLU A 133 -7.19 -2.48 9.15
N ALA A 134 -7.43 -3.10 7.99
CA ALA A 134 -6.65 -4.23 7.51
C ALA A 134 -5.16 -3.87 7.33
N LEU A 135 -4.84 -2.69 6.77
CA LEU A 135 -3.44 -2.26 6.67
C LEU A 135 -2.85 -1.95 8.04
N CYS A 136 -3.60 -1.35 8.98
CA CYS A 136 -3.12 -1.15 10.35
C CYS A 136 -2.80 -2.47 11.05
N ASP A 137 -3.65 -3.49 10.87
CA ASP A 137 -3.46 -4.82 11.45
C ASP A 137 -2.26 -5.54 10.82
N LEU A 138 -2.11 -5.51 9.50
CA LEU A 138 -0.94 -6.04 8.81
C LEU A 138 0.34 -5.38 9.32
N PHE A 139 0.37 -4.04 9.40
CA PHE A 139 1.55 -3.31 9.84
C PHE A 139 1.87 -3.59 11.31
N ALA A 140 0.87 -3.66 12.19
CA ALA A 140 1.07 -4.00 13.59
C ALA A 140 1.62 -5.43 13.76
N SER A 141 1.14 -6.36 12.93
CA SER A 141 1.53 -7.78 13.00
C SER A 141 3.00 -8.05 12.63
N THR A 142 3.68 -7.10 11.98
CA THR A 142 5.11 -7.23 11.63
C THR A 142 6.02 -7.29 12.86
N ASN A 143 5.65 -6.58 13.93
CA ASN A 143 6.48 -6.42 15.12
C ASN A 143 5.80 -6.88 16.41
N LEU A 144 4.50 -7.15 16.36
CA LEU A 144 3.71 -7.55 17.53
C LEU A 144 3.02 -8.88 17.27
N LYS A 145 3.01 -9.73 18.31
CA LYS A 145 2.21 -10.97 18.31
C LYS A 145 0.74 -10.62 18.48
N GLU A 146 -0.12 -11.52 18.04
CA GLU A 146 -1.59 -11.34 17.97
C GLU A 146 -2.26 -10.90 19.27
N ASN A 147 -1.69 -11.24 20.43
CA ASN A 147 -2.21 -10.89 21.75
C ASN A 147 -1.35 -9.86 22.50
N ASP A 148 -0.52 -9.09 21.79
CA ASP A 148 0.34 -8.10 22.41
C ASP A 148 -0.49 -6.90 22.92
N PRO A 149 -0.40 -6.53 24.20
CA PRO A 149 -1.18 -5.42 24.76
C PRO A 149 -0.86 -4.05 24.14
N ARG A 150 0.24 -3.94 23.37
CA ARG A 150 0.63 -2.71 22.67
C ARG A 150 -0.11 -2.51 21.35
N ILE A 151 -0.81 -3.53 20.82
CA ILE A 151 -1.52 -3.45 19.54
C ILE A 151 -2.43 -2.22 19.45
N PRO A 152 -3.31 -1.92 20.43
CA PRO A 152 -4.21 -0.76 20.33
C PRO A 152 -3.45 0.57 20.18
N ALA A 153 -2.35 0.73 20.92
CA ALA A 153 -1.52 1.94 20.86
C ALA A 153 -0.79 2.06 19.52
N VAL A 154 -0.28 0.95 18.98
CA VAL A 154 0.38 0.91 17.66
C VAL A 154 -0.63 1.19 16.55
N LYS A 155 -1.80 0.54 16.57
CA LYS A 155 -2.89 0.80 15.62
C LYS A 155 -3.32 2.27 15.64
N ALA A 156 -3.51 2.86 16.83
CA ALA A 156 -3.88 4.27 16.94
C ALA A 156 -2.86 5.21 16.29
N ARG A 157 -1.55 4.94 16.48
CA ARG A 157 -0.48 5.68 15.82
C ARG A 157 -0.50 5.49 14.30
N LEU A 158 -0.63 4.24 13.85
CA LEU A 158 -0.67 3.88 12.42
C LEU A 158 -1.85 4.50 11.69
N ARG A 159 -3.05 4.46 12.29
CA ARG A 159 -4.30 4.88 11.66
C ARG A 159 -4.26 6.29 11.11
N SER A 160 -3.62 7.21 11.85
CA SER A 160 -3.44 8.61 11.42
C SER A 160 -2.68 8.75 10.09
N VAL A 161 -1.70 7.88 9.86
CA VAL A 161 -0.87 7.88 8.64
C VAL A 161 -1.56 7.05 7.56
N ILE A 162 -2.00 5.84 7.91
CA ILE A 162 -2.58 4.88 6.95
C ILE A 162 -3.88 5.41 6.35
N SER A 163 -4.75 6.05 7.14
CA SER A 163 -5.96 6.68 6.59
C SER A 163 -5.64 7.66 5.47
N LYS A 164 -4.63 8.51 5.67
CA LYS A 164 -4.21 9.52 4.69
C LYS A 164 -3.47 8.91 3.52
N ALA A 165 -2.69 7.85 3.76
CA ALA A 165 -2.03 7.10 2.69
C ALA A 165 -3.06 6.41 1.79
N VAL A 166 -4.07 5.75 2.37
CA VAL A 166 -5.18 5.13 1.64
C VAL A 166 -5.91 6.19 0.82
N ASP A 167 -6.31 7.33 1.39
CA ASP A 167 -6.95 8.41 0.63
C ASP A 167 -6.07 8.86 -0.58
N SER A 168 -4.76 8.98 -0.35
CA SER A 168 -3.79 9.39 -1.37
C SER A 168 -3.61 8.35 -2.48
N ILE A 169 -3.61 7.07 -2.14
CA ILE A 169 -3.54 5.94 -3.08
C ILE A 169 -4.85 5.82 -3.86
N HIS A 170 -5.98 5.90 -3.16
CA HIS A 170 -7.32 5.81 -3.71
C HIS A 170 -7.56 6.83 -4.83
N LEU A 171 -7.07 8.05 -4.63
CA LEU A 171 -7.10 9.10 -5.65
C LEU A 171 -6.34 8.72 -6.93
N HIS A 172 -5.42 7.77 -6.89
CA HIS A 172 -4.79 7.22 -8.10
C HIS A 172 -5.54 6.00 -8.62
N THR A 173 -5.84 5.03 -7.75
CA THR A 173 -6.46 3.77 -8.18
C THR A 173 -7.86 4.00 -8.78
N VAL A 174 -8.66 4.90 -8.20
CA VAL A 174 -10.00 5.25 -8.73
C VAL A 174 -9.96 6.24 -9.89
N ASN A 175 -9.21 7.35 -9.79
CA ASN A 175 -9.22 8.35 -10.87
C ASN A 175 -8.55 7.84 -12.16
N MET A 176 -7.73 6.78 -12.08
CA MET A 176 -7.18 6.12 -13.27
C MET A 176 -8.18 5.19 -13.96
N GLY A 177 -9.38 4.98 -13.40
CA GLY A 177 -10.40 4.10 -13.97
C GLY A 177 -9.93 2.65 -14.13
N GLN A 178 -8.90 2.24 -13.36
CA GLN A 178 -8.34 0.91 -13.42
C GLN A 178 -8.99 0.04 -12.34
N GLY A 179 -9.67 -1.02 -12.78
CA GLY A 179 -9.86 -2.17 -11.91
C GLY A 179 -8.56 -2.97 -11.86
N THR A 180 -8.27 -3.62 -10.74
CA THR A 180 -7.24 -4.67 -10.77
C THR A 180 -7.73 -5.81 -11.67
N LYS A 181 -6.81 -6.63 -12.19
CA LYS A 181 -7.16 -7.75 -13.07
C LYS A 181 -8.29 -8.58 -12.45
N SER A 182 -9.29 -8.92 -13.28
CA SER A 182 -10.39 -9.78 -12.86
C SER A 182 -9.90 -11.17 -12.50
N LEU A 183 -10.58 -11.79 -11.54
CA LEU A 183 -10.37 -13.19 -11.25
C LEU A 183 -10.85 -14.04 -12.44
N PRO A 184 -10.42 -15.30 -12.56
CA PRO A 184 -10.96 -16.21 -13.57
C PRO A 184 -12.49 -16.28 -13.47
N ALA A 185 -13.20 -16.22 -14.60
CA ALA A 185 -14.67 -16.11 -14.64
C ALA A 185 -15.37 -17.18 -13.78
N ARG A 186 -14.86 -18.41 -13.81
CA ARG A 186 -15.37 -19.54 -13.01
C ARG A 186 -15.33 -19.29 -11.49
N ILE A 187 -14.40 -18.47 -11.01
CA ILE A 187 -14.30 -18.06 -9.60
C ILE A 187 -15.19 -16.85 -9.33
N GLU A 188 -15.25 -15.89 -10.26
CA GLU A 188 -16.10 -14.68 -10.11
C GLU A 188 -17.60 -14.99 -10.04
N GLU A 189 -18.04 -16.08 -10.67
CA GLU A 189 -19.41 -16.57 -10.68
C GLU A 189 -19.84 -17.26 -9.38
N LEU A 190 -18.89 -17.64 -8.51
CA LEU A 190 -19.21 -18.32 -7.25
C LEU A 190 -19.88 -17.38 -6.24
N PRO A 191 -20.72 -17.91 -5.33
CA PRO A 191 -21.25 -17.15 -4.20
C PRO A 191 -20.10 -16.55 -3.38
N LYS A 192 -20.08 -15.22 -3.27
CA LYS A 192 -18.98 -14.47 -2.65
C LYS A 192 -19.17 -14.38 -1.14
N HIS A 193 -18.15 -14.77 -0.40
CA HIS A 193 -18.04 -14.58 1.04
C HIS A 193 -16.87 -13.65 1.35
N TYR A 194 -17.02 -12.88 2.42
CA TYR A 194 -16.06 -11.86 2.83
C TYR A 194 -15.54 -12.17 4.23
N MET A 195 -14.25 -11.94 4.45
CA MET A 195 -13.65 -12.06 5.77
C MET A 195 -13.89 -10.78 6.59
N ALA A 196 -13.79 -10.92 7.91
CA ALA A 196 -13.51 -9.78 8.77
C ALA A 196 -12.06 -9.31 8.55
N ASP A 197 -11.80 -8.04 8.78
CA ASP A 197 -10.49 -7.39 8.63
C ASP A 197 -9.38 -8.17 9.34
N PHE A 198 -9.58 -8.48 10.62
CA PHE A 198 -8.63 -9.23 11.43
C PHE A 198 -8.38 -10.65 10.87
N SER A 199 -9.42 -11.32 10.37
CA SER A 199 -9.29 -12.67 9.82
C SER A 199 -8.56 -12.67 8.47
N LEU A 200 -8.82 -11.68 7.61
CA LEU A 200 -8.11 -11.49 6.34
C LEU A 200 -6.62 -11.25 6.59
N THR A 201 -6.29 -10.35 7.51
CA THR A 201 -4.89 -10.06 7.84
C THR A 201 -4.16 -11.25 8.45
N GLY A 202 -4.85 -12.03 9.30
CA GLY A 202 -4.34 -13.28 9.85
C GLY A 202 -4.04 -14.33 8.78
N ALA A 203 -4.91 -14.44 7.76
CA ALA A 203 -4.70 -15.33 6.61
C ALA A 203 -3.50 -14.88 5.77
N ILE A 204 -3.44 -13.59 5.39
CA ILE A 204 -2.32 -13.01 4.63
C ILE A 204 -0.99 -13.25 5.36
N ARG A 205 -0.93 -12.97 6.66
CA ARG A 205 0.27 -13.19 7.47
C ARG A 205 0.71 -14.65 7.45
N THR A 206 -0.22 -15.58 7.61
CA THR A 206 0.07 -17.02 7.58
C THR A 206 0.62 -17.44 6.22
N LEU A 207 0.01 -16.96 5.13
CA LEU A 207 0.49 -17.23 3.77
C LEU A 207 1.90 -16.69 3.54
N GLN A 208 2.18 -15.46 3.96
CA GLN A 208 3.50 -14.85 3.82
C GLN A 208 4.57 -15.56 4.65
N ALA A 209 4.22 -16.00 5.88
CA ALA A 209 5.13 -16.78 6.72
C ALA A 209 5.47 -18.16 6.13
N MET A 210 4.64 -18.65 5.20
CA MET A 210 4.79 -19.95 4.54
C MET A 210 5.16 -19.83 3.06
N ALA A 211 5.53 -18.63 2.58
CA ALA A 211 5.77 -18.36 1.16
C ALA A 211 6.83 -19.27 0.51
N ASP A 212 7.79 -19.75 1.32
CA ASP A 212 8.86 -20.67 0.90
C ASP A 212 8.47 -22.15 1.01
N SER A 213 7.18 -22.47 0.89
CA SER A 213 6.66 -23.82 1.02
C SER A 213 5.43 -24.07 0.14
N ASN A 214 5.11 -25.34 -0.11
CA ASN A 214 3.86 -25.68 -0.75
C ASN A 214 2.71 -25.55 0.25
N ILE A 215 1.70 -24.76 -0.10
CA ILE A 215 0.57 -24.43 0.78
C ILE A 215 -0.70 -25.06 0.22
N LEU A 216 -1.48 -25.68 1.10
CA LEU A 216 -2.85 -26.10 0.83
C LEU A 216 -3.80 -25.24 1.66
N VAL A 217 -4.72 -24.54 0.98
CA VAL A 217 -5.79 -23.77 1.61
C VAL A 217 -7.11 -24.47 1.33
N GLN A 218 -7.80 -24.88 2.38
CA GLN A 218 -9.14 -25.47 2.27
C GLN A 218 -10.17 -24.43 2.68
N MET A 219 -11.16 -24.22 1.82
CA MET A 219 -12.24 -23.26 2.02
C MET A 219 -13.59 -23.96 1.83
N ASN A 220 -14.48 -23.81 2.81
CA ASN A 220 -15.85 -24.34 2.73
C ASN A 220 -16.80 -23.44 1.90
N CYS A 221 -16.30 -22.31 1.40
CA CYS A 221 -17.02 -21.37 0.55
C CYS A 221 -16.01 -20.46 -0.16
N CYS A 222 -16.43 -19.72 -1.18
CA CYS A 222 -15.55 -18.82 -1.93
C CYS A 222 -15.29 -17.53 -1.13
N ILE A 223 -14.16 -17.49 -0.41
CA ILE A 223 -13.68 -16.30 0.31
C ILE A 223 -13.00 -15.35 -0.69
N ILE A 224 -13.80 -14.46 -1.29
CA ILE A 224 -13.41 -13.75 -2.52
C ILE A 224 -12.28 -12.73 -2.29
N ASP A 225 -12.27 -12.06 -1.15
CA ASP A 225 -11.28 -11.03 -0.82
C ASP A 225 -9.88 -11.64 -0.59
N LEU A 226 -9.81 -12.79 0.07
CA LEU A 226 -8.57 -13.55 0.21
C LEU A 226 -8.09 -14.12 -1.14
N LEU A 227 -9.00 -14.70 -1.93
CA LEU A 227 -8.67 -15.26 -3.25
C LEU A 227 -8.15 -14.20 -4.22
N ASP A 228 -8.80 -13.04 -4.26
CA ASP A 228 -8.38 -11.93 -5.12
C ASP A 228 -7.01 -11.39 -4.67
N TRP A 229 -6.79 -11.31 -3.35
CA TRP A 229 -5.48 -10.93 -2.82
C TRP A 229 -4.39 -11.94 -3.22
N ILE A 230 -4.64 -13.25 -3.05
CA ILE A 230 -3.73 -14.33 -3.49
C ILE A 230 -3.42 -14.21 -4.98
N PHE A 231 -4.43 -14.00 -5.82
CA PHE A 231 -4.26 -13.90 -7.27
C PHE A 231 -3.37 -12.74 -7.70
N HIS A 232 -3.32 -11.65 -6.92
CA HIS A 232 -2.51 -10.46 -7.19
C HIS A 232 -1.15 -10.45 -6.48
N HIS A 233 -0.94 -11.30 -5.46
CA HIS A 233 0.25 -11.27 -4.60
C HIS A 233 1.03 -12.58 -4.52
N TRP A 234 0.44 -13.72 -4.89
CA TRP A 234 1.19 -14.97 -4.93
C TRP A 234 2.16 -14.97 -6.11
N THR A 235 3.42 -15.27 -5.85
CA THR A 235 4.50 -15.25 -6.84
C THR A 235 4.92 -16.63 -7.30
N GLY A 236 4.21 -17.68 -6.87
CA GLY A 236 4.47 -19.06 -7.29
C GLY A 236 3.38 -19.60 -8.23
N LYS A 237 3.23 -20.92 -8.24
CA LYS A 237 2.15 -21.59 -8.95
C LYS A 237 0.86 -21.51 -8.15
N LEU A 238 -0.24 -21.06 -8.75
CA LEU A 238 -1.57 -21.04 -8.14
C LEU A 238 -2.47 -22.07 -8.81
N VAL A 239 -3.03 -22.97 -8.02
CA VAL A 239 -4.04 -23.93 -8.45
C VAL A 239 -5.32 -23.70 -7.66
N LEU A 240 -6.41 -23.38 -8.34
CA LEU A 240 -7.74 -23.25 -7.74
C LEU A 240 -8.59 -24.43 -8.18
N SER A 241 -9.11 -25.18 -7.22
CA SER A 241 -10.04 -26.29 -7.43
C SER A 241 -11.38 -25.97 -6.79
N VAL A 242 -12.46 -26.17 -7.52
CA VAL A 242 -13.83 -25.98 -7.06
C VAL A 242 -14.55 -27.32 -7.19
N ASN A 243 -15.08 -27.86 -6.09
CA ASN A 243 -15.74 -29.17 -6.07
C ASN A 243 -14.89 -30.28 -6.74
N ASN A 244 -13.59 -30.32 -6.43
CA ASN A 244 -12.59 -31.23 -6.98
C ASN A 244 -12.29 -31.08 -8.49
N GLU A 245 -12.77 -30.03 -9.13
CA GLU A 245 -12.42 -29.69 -10.51
C GLU A 245 -11.49 -28.47 -10.58
N ILE A 246 -10.42 -28.58 -11.35
CA ILE A 246 -9.47 -27.47 -11.55
C ILE A 246 -10.18 -26.35 -12.31
N ALA A 247 -10.34 -25.21 -11.64
CA ALA A 247 -10.90 -23.98 -12.18
C ALA A 247 -9.82 -23.04 -12.70
N PHE A 248 -8.61 -23.12 -12.15
CA PHE A 248 -7.46 -22.32 -12.54
C PHE A 248 -6.17 -23.06 -12.21
N ASP A 249 -5.19 -23.01 -13.11
CA ASP A 249 -3.86 -23.58 -12.92
C ASP A 249 -2.84 -22.77 -13.72
N GLU A 250 -2.19 -21.79 -13.08
CA GLU A 250 -1.17 -20.95 -13.73
C GLU A 250 0.02 -20.65 -12.82
N GLN A 251 1.16 -20.36 -13.45
CA GLN A 251 2.34 -19.81 -12.81
C GLN A 251 2.20 -18.27 -12.73
N LEU A 252 2.13 -17.72 -11.52
CA LEU A 252 1.88 -16.28 -11.33
C LEU A 252 3.15 -15.43 -11.12
N GLY A 253 4.29 -16.06 -10.86
CA GLY A 253 5.59 -15.40 -10.75
C GLY A 253 6.75 -16.39 -10.81
N ASP A 254 7.90 -16.04 -10.25
CA ASP A 254 9.15 -16.81 -10.40
C ASP A 254 9.37 -17.88 -9.31
N SER A 255 8.52 -17.94 -8.28
CA SER A 255 8.65 -18.91 -7.20
C SER A 255 8.26 -20.33 -7.66
N GLU A 256 9.04 -21.33 -7.25
CA GLU A 256 8.74 -22.75 -7.53
C GLU A 256 7.63 -23.32 -6.64
N PHE A 257 7.28 -22.62 -5.56
CA PHE A 257 6.30 -23.08 -4.59
C PHE A 257 4.88 -22.99 -5.12
N LYS A 258 4.06 -23.95 -4.68
CA LYS A 258 2.67 -24.09 -5.13
C LYS A 258 1.71 -23.72 -4.01
N LEU A 259 0.72 -22.90 -4.33
CA LEU A 259 -0.44 -22.67 -3.48
C LEU A 259 -1.66 -23.31 -4.14
N ILE A 260 -2.22 -24.30 -3.47
CA ILE A 260 -3.42 -25.01 -3.90
C ILE A 260 -4.58 -24.53 -3.03
N VAL A 261 -5.62 -24.00 -3.64
CA VAL A 261 -6.87 -23.65 -2.95
C VAL A 261 -7.96 -24.62 -3.36
N LEU A 262 -8.54 -25.30 -2.37
CA LEU A 262 -9.70 -26.16 -2.53
C LEU A 262 -10.92 -25.41 -2.01
N ILE A 263 -11.89 -25.18 -2.90
CA ILE A 263 -13.16 -24.55 -2.58
C ILE A 263 -14.24 -25.63 -2.64
N GLU A 264 -14.70 -26.05 -1.48
CA GLU A 264 -15.88 -26.89 -1.34
C GLU A 264 -17.09 -25.97 -1.37
N ASN A 265 -18.03 -26.20 -2.28
CA ASN A 265 -19.27 -25.45 -2.33
C ASN A 265 -20.41 -26.31 -1.77
N PRO A 266 -20.85 -26.09 -0.52
CA PRO A 266 -21.89 -26.90 0.12
C PRO A 266 -23.31 -26.63 -0.44
N LEU A 267 -23.45 -25.74 -1.43
CA LEU A 267 -24.73 -25.32 -2.01
C LEU A 267 -24.98 -25.87 -3.43
N GLN A 268 -24.37 -27.00 -3.80
CA GLN A 268 -24.87 -27.86 -4.88
C GLN A 268 -25.76 -28.95 -4.33
#